data_AF-A0A2D7Q4Z9-F1
#
_entry.id   AF-A0A2D7Q4Z9-F1
#
_cell.length_a   1.000
_cell.length_b   1.000
_cell.length_c   1.000
_cell.angle_alpha   90.00
_cell.angle_beta   90.00
_cell.angle_gamma   90.00
#
_symmetry.space_group_name_H-M   'P 1'
#
loop_
_entity.id
_entity.type
_entity.pdbx_description
1 polymer ?
#
loop_
_entity_poly.entity_id
_entity_poly.type
_entity_poly.pdbx_seq_one_letter_code
_entity_poly.pdbx_strand_id
1 'polypeptide(L)'
;MAIFIYGTATNTGKGFFTHEDRRNFFLRGYSGHDGSNPIDVWVIGANEKGALWLAEASGIEKTKAEAQALVKAQDDIDRTAWDNNNVEGESADEKVARIGRAKPGFRTIP
;
A
#
# COMPACT_ATOMS: atom_id res chain seq x y z
N MET A 1 6.69 16.06 -16.73
CA MET A 1 7.40 15.89 -15.44
C MET A 1 6.64 14.85 -14.63
N ALA A 2 7.31 13.84 -14.08
CA ALA A 2 6.64 12.95 -13.11
C ALA A 2 6.32 13.76 -11.85
N ILE A 3 5.10 13.61 -11.32
CA ILE A 3 4.67 14.30 -10.09
C ILE A 3 4.95 13.48 -8.83
N PHE A 4 5.27 12.19 -9.00
CA PHE A 4 5.58 11.26 -7.90
C PHE A 4 6.80 10.39 -8.20
N ILE A 5 7.49 10.01 -7.12
CA ILE A 5 8.44 8.90 -7.01
C ILE A 5 7.69 7.74 -6.35
N TYR A 6 7.94 6.51 -6.81
CA TYR A 6 7.38 5.30 -6.22
C TYR A 6 8.50 4.43 -5.68
N GLY A 7 8.27 3.77 -4.57
CA GLY A 7 9.28 2.87 -4.01
C GLY A 7 8.74 2.01 -2.89
N THR A 8 9.57 1.09 -2.44
CA THR A 8 9.31 0.27 -1.25
C THR A 8 10.30 0.63 -0.16
N ALA A 9 9.85 0.81 1.07
CA ALA A 9 10.70 1.11 2.22
C ALA A 9 10.05 0.59 3.49
N THR A 10 10.76 -0.17 4.31
CA THR A 10 10.20 -0.78 5.52
C THR A 10 9.83 0.27 6.56
N ASN A 11 8.56 0.33 6.95
CA ASN A 11 8.11 1.25 7.99
C ASN A 11 8.64 0.82 9.36
N THR A 12 9.51 1.63 9.95
CA THR A 12 10.11 1.38 11.27
C THR A 12 9.36 2.06 12.42
N GLY A 13 8.23 2.72 12.13
CA GLY A 13 7.39 3.36 13.13
C GLY A 13 7.80 4.81 13.41
N LYS A 14 7.99 5.16 14.69
CA LYS A 14 8.19 6.55 15.11
C LYS A 14 9.44 7.15 14.45
N GLY A 15 9.27 8.29 13.78
CA GLY A 15 10.36 9.00 13.11
C GLY A 15 10.61 8.57 11.66
N PHE A 16 9.93 7.52 11.17
CA PHE A 16 10.00 7.11 9.77
C PHE A 16 9.46 8.17 8.80
N PHE A 17 8.41 8.88 9.24
CA PHE A 17 7.85 10.04 8.57
C PHE A 17 7.59 11.14 9.60
N THR A 18 8.22 12.30 9.40
CA THR A 18 8.17 13.41 10.35
C THR A 18 7.19 14.51 9.91
N HIS A 19 6.91 15.43 10.83
CA HIS A 19 6.14 16.63 10.49
C HIS A 19 6.86 17.52 9.46
N GLU A 20 8.20 17.52 9.48
CA GLU A 20 9.00 18.29 8.53
C GLU A 20 8.91 17.70 7.12
N ASP A 21 8.99 16.37 7.00
CA ASP A 21 8.80 15.66 5.73
C ASP A 21 7.45 15.98 5.10
N ARG A 22 6.38 16.03 5.92
CA ARG A 22 5.02 16.38 5.45
C ARG A 22 4.93 17.79 4.88
N ARG A 23 5.75 18.73 5.36
CA ARG A 23 5.83 20.10 4.82
C ARG A 23 6.67 20.18 3.55
N ASN A 24 7.60 19.24 3.40
CA ASN A 24 8.58 19.21 2.33
C ASN A 24 8.11 18.46 1.07
N PHE A 25 7.32 17.40 1.22
CA PHE A 25 6.78 16.61 0.12
C PHE A 25 5.52 15.84 0.50
N PHE A 26 4.79 15.39 -0.52
CA PHE A 26 3.70 14.42 -0.34
C PHE A 26 4.28 13.05 0.02
N LEU A 27 3.74 12.38 1.04
CA LEU A 27 4.06 10.99 1.33
C LEU A 27 2.81 10.21 1.71
N ARG A 28 2.61 9.05 1.10
CA ARG A 28 1.53 8.12 1.45
C ARG A 28 1.99 6.67 1.30
N GLY A 29 1.76 5.89 2.36
CA GLY A 29 2.00 4.45 2.38
C GLY A 29 0.77 3.65 1.94
N TYR A 30 1.04 2.52 1.32
CA TYR A 30 0.08 1.52 0.86
C TYR A 30 0.61 0.13 1.22
N SER A 31 -0.28 -0.77 1.63
CA SER A 31 0.08 -2.18 1.78
C SER A 31 0.22 -2.82 0.41
N GLY A 32 1.36 -3.46 0.17
CA GLY A 32 1.60 -4.29 -1.00
C GLY A 32 2.06 -5.70 -0.60
N HIS A 33 2.21 -6.56 -1.60
CA HIS A 33 2.70 -7.92 -1.41
C HIS A 33 3.59 -8.33 -2.60
N ASP A 34 4.74 -8.94 -2.34
CA ASP A 34 5.67 -9.40 -3.40
C ASP A 34 5.44 -10.86 -3.84
N GLY A 35 4.50 -11.54 -3.20
CA GLY A 35 4.16 -12.95 -3.40
C GLY A 35 4.61 -13.84 -2.24
N SER A 36 5.58 -13.38 -1.45
CA SER A 36 6.06 -14.10 -0.25
C SER A 36 5.75 -13.34 1.04
N ASN A 37 5.93 -12.02 1.03
CA ASN A 37 5.81 -11.19 2.22
C ASN A 37 4.98 -9.92 1.95
N PRO A 38 4.31 -9.39 2.98
CA PRO A 38 3.78 -8.03 2.93
C PRO A 38 4.93 -7.03 2.83
N ILE A 39 4.72 -5.98 2.06
CA ILE A 39 5.68 -4.91 1.83
C ILE A 39 4.99 -3.54 1.90
N ASP A 40 5.74 -2.53 2.33
CA ASP A 40 5.26 -1.16 2.35
C ASP A 40 5.61 -0.46 1.04
N VAL A 41 4.57 -0.06 0.30
CA VAL A 41 4.66 0.69 -0.95
C VAL A 41 4.41 2.17 -0.66
N TRP A 42 5.28 3.04 -1.18
CA TRP A 42 5.23 4.48 -0.92
C TRP A 42 5.06 5.26 -2.21
N VAL A 43 4.17 6.25 -2.14
CA VAL A 43 4.03 7.30 -3.14
C VAL A 43 4.56 8.59 -2.52
N ILE A 44 5.55 9.17 -3.18
CA ILE A 44 6.37 10.27 -2.66
C ILE A 44 6.32 11.43 -3.66
N GLY A 45 6.20 12.67 -3.19
CA GLY A 45 6.26 13.84 -4.06
C GLY A 45 7.60 13.92 -4.79
N ALA A 46 7.57 14.12 -6.11
CA ALA A 46 8.79 14.17 -6.92
C ALA A 46 9.55 15.50 -6.74
N ASN A 47 10.37 15.57 -5.70
CA ASN A 47 11.35 16.63 -5.46
C ASN A 47 12.62 16.07 -4.79
N GLU A 48 13.64 16.91 -4.64
CA GLU A 48 14.94 16.52 -4.06
C GLU A 48 14.78 15.91 -2.65
N LYS A 49 13.93 16.51 -1.81
CA LYS A 49 13.71 16.03 -0.44
C LYS A 49 12.99 14.68 -0.40
N GLY A 50 12.05 14.45 -1.29
CA GLY A 50 11.36 13.16 -1.42
C GLY A 50 12.28 12.05 -1.93
N ALA A 51 13.17 12.36 -2.88
CA ALA A 51 14.20 11.44 -3.34
C ALA A 51 15.19 11.09 -2.22
N LEU A 52 15.64 12.10 -1.47
CA LEU A 52 16.53 11.90 -0.33
C LEU A 52 15.87 11.05 0.76
N TRP A 53 14.62 11.33 1.11
CA TRP A 53 13.87 10.54 2.08
C TRP A 53 13.81 9.06 1.69
N LEU A 54 13.55 8.73 0.42
CA LEU A 54 13.53 7.34 -0.03
C LEU A 54 14.89 6.65 0.16
N ALA A 55 15.99 7.36 -0.14
CA ALA A 55 17.33 6.85 0.05
C ALA A 55 17.67 6.64 1.54
N GLU A 56 17.33 7.60 2.40
CA GLU A 56 17.53 7.52 3.85
C GLU A 56 16.69 6.40 4.49
N ALA A 57 15.49 6.17 3.97
CA ALA A 57 14.62 5.05 4.36
C ALA A 57 15.11 3.68 3.85
N SER A 58 16.31 3.61 3.25
CA SER A 58 16.85 2.40 2.59
C SER A 58 15.88 1.82 1.56
N GLY A 59 15.17 2.71 0.87
CA GLY A 59 14.12 2.35 -0.06
C GLY A 59 14.64 1.90 -1.42
N ILE A 60 13.81 1.13 -2.12
CA ILE A 60 14.05 0.67 -3.48
C ILE A 60 13.06 1.38 -4.39
N GLU A 61 13.57 2.16 -5.34
CA GLU A 61 12.74 2.84 -6.34
C GLU A 61 12.02 1.82 -7.23
N LYS A 62 10.80 2.19 -7.63
CA LYS A 62 9.93 1.42 -8.52
C LYS A 62 9.35 2.34 -9.58
N THR A 63 9.01 1.76 -10.71
CA THR A 63 8.06 2.39 -11.63
C THR A 63 6.66 2.39 -11.02
N LYS A 64 5.79 3.29 -11.49
CA LYS A 64 4.37 3.29 -11.09
C LYS A 64 3.70 1.93 -11.32
N ALA A 65 4.01 1.27 -12.44
CA ALA A 65 3.42 -0.01 -12.79
C ALA A 65 3.84 -1.12 -11.82
N GLU A 66 5.12 -1.19 -11.45
CA GLU A 66 5.61 -2.14 -10.46
C GLU A 66 4.99 -1.89 -9.08
N ALA A 67 4.96 -0.63 -8.63
CA ALA A 67 4.32 -0.27 -7.36
C ALA A 67 2.81 -0.62 -7.36
N GLN A 68 2.11 -0.37 -8.46
CA GLN A 68 0.69 -0.72 -8.62
C GLN A 68 0.48 -2.25 -8.61
N ALA A 69 1.39 -3.02 -9.20
CA ALA A 69 1.32 -4.48 -9.18
C ALA A 69 1.46 -5.05 -7.76
N LEU A 70 2.35 -4.47 -6.95
CA LEU A 70 2.54 -4.85 -5.54
C LEU A 70 1.28 -4.57 -4.70
N VAL A 71 0.67 -3.39 -4.86
CA VAL A 71 -0.60 -3.05 -4.17
C VAL A 71 -1.73 -3.96 -4.64
N LYS A 72 -1.81 -4.23 -5.94
CA LYS A 72 -2.82 -5.14 -6.49
C LYS A 72 -2.67 -6.57 -5.93
N ALA A 73 -1.44 -7.06 -5.80
CA ALA A 73 -1.19 -8.39 -5.22
C ALA A 73 -1.73 -8.50 -3.78
N GLN A 74 -1.57 -7.45 -2.96
CA GLN A 74 -2.18 -7.42 -1.64
C GLN A 74 -3.71 -7.42 -1.70
N ASP A 75 -4.32 -6.63 -2.60
CA ASP A 75 -5.77 -6.61 -2.77
C ASP A 75 -6.33 -7.98 -3.19
N ASP A 76 -5.64 -8.68 -4.08
CA ASP A 76 -6.01 -10.04 -4.52
C ASP A 76 -6.00 -11.02 -3.34
N ILE A 77 -4.99 -10.93 -2.45
CA ILE A 77 -4.91 -11.74 -1.21
C ILE A 77 -6.07 -11.40 -0.27
N ASP A 78 -6.31 -10.12 -0.01
CA ASP A 78 -7.37 -9.67 0.90
C ASP A 78 -8.76 -10.12 0.40
N ARG A 79 -8.97 -10.05 -0.92
CA ARG A 79 -10.21 -10.53 -1.56
C ARG A 79 -10.34 -12.04 -1.51
N THR A 80 -9.26 -12.78 -1.75
CA THR A 80 -9.26 -14.24 -1.66
C THR A 80 -9.56 -14.70 -0.23
N ALA A 81 -8.98 -14.04 0.77
CA ALA A 81 -9.27 -14.31 2.18
C ALA A 81 -10.74 -14.00 2.54
N TRP A 82 -11.31 -12.93 1.98
CA TRP A 82 -12.74 -12.68 2.10
C TRP A 82 -13.54 -13.81 1.43
N ASP A 83 -13.26 -14.13 0.17
CA ASP A 83 -13.98 -15.15 -0.62
C ASP A 83 -13.95 -16.54 0.03
N ASN A 84 -12.85 -16.91 0.71
CA ASN A 84 -12.71 -18.18 1.40
C ASN A 84 -13.41 -18.23 2.78
N ASN A 85 -13.83 -17.10 3.34
CA ASN A 85 -14.50 -17.04 4.65
C ASN A 85 -16.03 -17.17 4.50
N ASN A 86 -16.50 -18.29 3.98
CA ASN A 86 -17.93 -18.57 3.78
C ASN A 86 -18.45 -19.57 4.81
N VAL A 87 -19.74 -19.42 5.16
CA VAL A 87 -20.54 -20.42 5.87
C VAL A 87 -21.61 -20.95 4.91
N GLU A 88 -21.96 -22.23 5.01
CA GLU A 88 -22.98 -22.85 4.15
C GLU A 88 -24.32 -22.12 4.28
N GLY A 89 -24.96 -21.82 3.13
CA GLY A 89 -26.26 -21.14 3.07
C GLY A 89 -26.22 -19.63 3.34
N GLU A 90 -25.06 -19.07 3.66
CA GLU A 90 -24.92 -17.65 3.99
C GLU A 90 -24.94 -16.76 2.73
N SER A 91 -25.74 -15.71 2.74
CA SER A 91 -25.73 -14.65 1.74
C SER A 91 -24.55 -13.69 1.92
N ALA A 92 -24.28 -12.85 0.92
CA ALA A 92 -23.21 -11.85 1.03
C ALA A 92 -23.46 -10.84 2.17
N ASP A 93 -24.71 -10.42 2.39
CA ASP A 93 -25.06 -9.45 3.43
C ASP A 93 -24.91 -10.04 4.84
N GLU A 94 -25.33 -11.30 5.02
CA GLU A 94 -25.14 -12.03 6.28
C GLU A 94 -23.66 -12.23 6.59
N LYS A 95 -22.85 -12.57 5.57
CA LYS A 95 -21.40 -12.65 5.69
C LYS A 95 -20.82 -11.32 6.16
N VAL A 96 -21.19 -10.21 5.53
CA VAL A 96 -20.72 -8.88 5.92
C VAL A 96 -21.08 -8.56 7.37
N ALA A 97 -22.29 -8.91 7.81
CA ALA A 97 -22.72 -8.74 9.20
C ALA A 97 -21.87 -9.59 10.17
N ARG A 98 -21.52 -10.82 9.80
CA ARG A 98 -20.69 -11.75 10.61
C ARG A 98 -19.23 -11.33 10.72
N ILE A 99 -18.58 -11.01 9.60
CA ILE A 99 -17.13 -10.69 9.58
C ILE A 99 -16.84 -9.20 9.73
N GLY A 100 -17.88 -8.36 9.80
CA GLY A 100 -17.80 -6.93 10.05
C GLY A 100 -17.21 -6.11 8.91
N ARG A 101 -17.10 -6.66 7.69
CA ARG A 101 -16.55 -5.94 6.53
C ARG A 101 -17.09 -6.42 5.19
N ALA A 102 -17.31 -5.45 4.29
CA ALA A 102 -17.58 -5.69 2.88
C ALA A 102 -16.38 -6.31 2.16
N LYS A 103 -16.62 -6.85 0.96
CA LYS A 103 -15.55 -7.36 0.11
C LYS A 103 -14.57 -6.23 -0.22
N PRO A 104 -13.25 -6.42 0.01
CA PRO A 104 -12.26 -5.39 -0.31
C PRO A 104 -12.27 -5.02 -1.80
N GLY A 105 -12.13 -3.73 -2.09
CA GLY A 105 -11.95 -3.21 -3.45
C GLY A 105 -10.49 -3.20 -3.89
N PHE A 106 -10.24 -2.84 -5.15
CA PHE A 106 -8.88 -2.60 -5.65
C PHE A 106 -8.45 -1.17 -5.39
N ARG A 107 -7.22 -0.99 -4.91
CA ARG A 107 -6.60 0.31 -4.64
C ARG A 107 -5.77 0.72 -5.86
N THR A 108 -6.05 1.92 -6.37
CA THR A 108 -5.24 2.56 -7.40
C THR A 108 -4.33 3.61 -6.77
N ILE A 109 -3.03 3.55 -7.06
CA ILE A 109 -2.08 4.58 -6.64
C ILE A 109 -2.06 5.73 -7.67
N PRO A 110 -1.96 7.00 -7.22
CA PRO A 110 -1.99 8.16 -8.09
C PRO A 110 -0.79 8.20 -9.04
#